data_AF-A0A8B6HHT8-F1
#
_entry.id   AF-A0A8B6HHT8-F1
#
_cell.length_a   1.000
_cell.length_b   1.000
_cell.length_c   1.000
_cell.angle_alpha   90.00
_cell.angle_beta   90.00
_cell.angle_gamma   90.00
#
_symmetry.space_group_name_H-M   'P 1'
#
loop_
_entity.id
_entity.type
_entity.pdbx_description
1 polymer ?
#
loop_
_entity_poly.entity_id
_entity_poly.type
_entity_poly.pdbx_seq_one_letter_code
_entity_poly.pdbx_strand_id
1 'polypeptide(L)'
;MGHPDFQQVRQDIIDIYGTHPTNTLRVLREICPKYRLQCNEIGIEKALKAISEKCPVVAIFGLTTDEWSNFNNLYSDDENKNVILTNAVLDIFKRTPGYKLIGHAVVLMSYNSEWLSFMNSWGREWTDSGFFRVQNERVLDMKFIDVFWTSEDLLSSEKAYYKKHGDTVARWLMNKLIGIQKAEYKCPISQDISLVIDFKGTLHK
;
A
#
# COMPACT_ATOMS: atom_id res chain seq x y z
N MET A 1 23.90 -2.34 7.35
CA MET A 1 22.42 -2.42 7.44
C MET A 1 21.93 -3.04 6.14
N GLY A 2 21.01 -4.02 6.20
CA GLY A 2 20.61 -4.82 5.03
C GLY A 2 19.46 -4.24 4.20
N HIS A 3 18.64 -3.38 4.81
CA HIS A 3 17.54 -2.70 4.12
C HIS A 3 17.99 -1.32 3.61
N PRO A 4 17.44 -0.85 2.48
CA PRO A 4 17.72 0.50 2.01
C PRO A 4 17.09 1.56 2.91
N ASP A 5 17.72 2.73 2.92
CA ASP A 5 17.16 3.93 3.56
C ASP A 5 16.11 4.58 2.64
N PHE A 6 15.07 5.16 3.25
CA PHE A 6 13.99 5.81 2.50
C PHE A 6 14.49 6.97 1.63
N GLN A 7 15.36 7.84 2.17
CA GLN A 7 15.87 8.99 1.42
C GLN A 7 16.75 8.52 0.26
N GLN A 8 17.50 7.44 0.45
CA GLN A 8 18.29 6.84 -0.63
C GLN A 8 17.40 6.34 -1.76
N VAL A 9 16.36 5.54 -1.47
CA VAL A 9 15.45 5.01 -2.50
C VAL A 9 14.75 6.14 -3.24
N ARG A 10 14.31 7.16 -2.50
CA ARG A 10 13.68 8.35 -3.09
C ARG A 10 14.64 9.10 -4.01
N GLN A 11 15.88 9.32 -3.57
CA GLN A 11 16.88 10.04 -4.36
C GLN A 11 17.24 9.26 -5.63
N ASP A 12 17.43 7.94 -5.53
CA ASP A 12 17.69 7.09 -6.70
C ASP A 12 16.58 7.17 -7.76
N ILE A 13 15.31 7.27 -7.34
CA ILE A 13 14.18 7.45 -8.27
C ILE A 13 14.29 8.83 -8.94
N ILE A 14 14.56 9.88 -8.16
CA ILE A 14 14.67 11.26 -8.67
C ILE A 14 15.85 11.41 -9.63
N ASP A 15 16.99 10.79 -9.34
CA ASP A 15 18.19 10.89 -10.17
C ASP A 15 17.99 10.27 -11.56
N ILE A 16 17.14 9.25 -11.67
CA ILE A 16 16.86 8.56 -12.95
C ILE A 16 15.74 9.24 -13.73
N TYR A 17 14.65 9.62 -13.05
CA TYR A 17 13.40 10.05 -13.71
C TYR A 17 13.07 11.53 -13.51
N GLY A 18 13.82 12.22 -12.66
CA GLY A 18 13.50 13.56 -12.21
C GLY A 18 12.23 13.61 -11.36
N THR A 19 11.56 14.76 -11.38
CA THR A 19 10.34 15.03 -10.61
C THR A 19 9.07 15.03 -11.48
N HIS A 20 9.19 14.65 -12.75
CA HIS A 20 8.08 14.66 -13.69
C HIS A 20 7.27 13.35 -13.64
N PRO A 21 5.96 13.39 -13.93
CA PRO A 21 5.14 12.18 -14.00
C PRO A 21 5.74 11.15 -14.94
N THR A 22 5.92 9.93 -14.43
CA THR A 22 6.51 8.81 -15.17
C THR A 22 5.67 7.55 -14.96
N ASN A 23 5.72 6.62 -15.91
CA ASN A 23 5.04 5.34 -15.81
C ASN A 23 5.52 4.55 -14.57
N THR A 24 4.64 4.37 -13.59
CA THR A 24 4.96 3.73 -12.30
C THR A 24 5.52 2.32 -12.46
N LEU A 25 4.96 1.51 -13.36
CA LEU A 25 5.41 0.14 -13.56
C LEU A 25 6.83 0.09 -14.13
N ARG A 26 7.19 1.03 -15.02
CA ARG A 26 8.57 1.18 -15.50
C ARG A 26 9.52 1.54 -14.36
N VAL A 27 9.16 2.53 -13.55
CA VAL A 27 9.97 2.96 -12.40
C VAL A 27 10.23 1.76 -11.47
N LEU A 28 9.19 1.02 -11.10
CA LEU A 28 9.32 -0.14 -10.21
C LEU A 28 10.20 -1.24 -10.81
N ARG A 29 10.04 -1.56 -12.10
CA ARG A 29 10.86 -2.57 -12.78
C ARG A 29 12.35 -2.24 -12.82
N GLU A 30 12.71 -0.97 -12.91
CA GLU A 30 14.11 -0.53 -12.95
C GLU A 30 14.71 -0.32 -11.55
N ILE A 31 13.89 0.11 -10.57
CA ILE A 31 14.34 0.43 -9.21
C ILE A 31 14.36 -0.79 -8.29
N CYS A 32 13.32 -1.62 -8.30
CA CYS A 32 13.18 -2.75 -7.37
C CYS A 32 14.40 -3.69 -7.38
N PRO A 33 14.96 -4.10 -8.55
CA PRO A 33 16.13 -4.98 -8.59
C PRO A 33 17.37 -4.41 -7.90
N LYS A 34 17.55 -3.07 -7.88
CA LYS A 34 18.68 -2.42 -7.17
C LYS A 34 18.66 -2.71 -5.67
N TYR A 35 17.49 -3.03 -5.15
CA TYR A 35 17.24 -3.26 -3.73
C TYR A 35 16.90 -4.73 -3.42
N ARG A 36 17.10 -5.66 -4.36
CA ARG A 36 16.67 -7.07 -4.25
C ARG A 36 15.17 -7.20 -3.96
N LEU A 37 14.39 -6.22 -4.44
CA LEU A 37 12.94 -6.26 -4.45
C LEU A 37 12.48 -6.74 -5.83
N GLN A 38 11.32 -7.38 -5.83
CA GLN A 38 10.58 -7.78 -7.00
C GLN A 38 9.31 -6.93 -7.10
N CYS A 39 8.76 -6.79 -8.31
CA CYS A 39 7.46 -6.17 -8.49
C CYS A 39 6.65 -6.86 -9.58
N ASN A 40 5.34 -7.02 -9.36
CA ASN A 40 4.43 -7.64 -10.32
C ASN A 40 3.06 -6.96 -10.30
N GLU A 41 2.48 -6.79 -11.48
CA GLU A 41 1.06 -6.41 -11.59
C GLU A 41 0.20 -7.60 -11.13
N ILE A 42 -0.76 -7.32 -10.26
CA ILE A 42 -1.63 -8.32 -9.62
C ILE A 42 -3.09 -7.87 -9.69
N GLY A 43 -4.00 -8.86 -9.64
CA GLY A 43 -5.43 -8.60 -9.52
C GLY A 43 -5.86 -8.24 -8.09
N ILE A 44 -7.07 -7.71 -7.96
CA ILE A 44 -7.64 -7.27 -6.67
C ILE A 44 -7.59 -8.35 -5.60
N GLU A 45 -7.91 -9.62 -5.90
CA GLU A 45 -7.88 -10.71 -4.92
C GLU A 45 -6.51 -10.88 -4.26
N LYS A 46 -5.43 -10.82 -5.05
CA LYS A 46 -4.05 -10.89 -4.53
C LYS A 46 -3.70 -9.63 -3.74
N ALA A 47 -4.20 -8.47 -4.16
CA ALA A 47 -3.95 -7.21 -3.45
C ALA A 47 -4.61 -7.23 -2.07
N LEU A 48 -5.87 -7.67 -1.97
CA LEU A 48 -6.58 -7.82 -0.70
C LEU A 48 -5.91 -8.84 0.22
N LYS A 49 -5.39 -9.94 -0.34
CA LYS A 49 -4.58 -10.91 0.39
C LYS A 49 -3.32 -10.26 0.99
N ALA A 50 -2.55 -9.54 0.17
CA ALA A 50 -1.35 -8.84 0.64
C ALA A 50 -1.66 -7.85 1.78
N ILE A 51 -2.74 -7.07 1.67
CA ILE A 51 -3.18 -6.15 2.73
C ILE A 51 -3.56 -6.91 4.02
N SER A 52 -4.19 -8.07 3.89
CA SER A 52 -4.52 -8.94 5.04
C SER A 52 -3.25 -9.45 5.74
N GLU A 53 -2.19 -9.69 4.96
CA GLU A 53 -0.83 -10.03 5.41
C GLU A 53 0.00 -8.80 5.86
N LYS A 54 -0.63 -7.61 5.93
CA LYS A 54 -0.02 -6.34 6.34
C LYS A 54 1.05 -5.82 5.38
N CYS A 55 0.98 -6.22 4.11
CA CYS A 55 1.79 -5.71 3.02
C CYS A 55 1.01 -4.64 2.24
N PRO A 56 1.44 -3.36 2.26
CA PRO A 56 0.82 -2.33 1.44
C PRO A 56 1.06 -2.60 -0.05
N VAL A 57 0.10 -2.22 -0.88
CA VAL A 57 0.11 -2.50 -2.33
C VAL A 57 0.08 -1.18 -3.10
N VAL A 58 0.97 -1.02 -4.09
CA VAL A 58 0.91 0.15 -4.98
C VAL A 58 -0.30 0.00 -5.88
N ALA A 59 -1.09 1.07 -6.05
CA ALA A 59 -2.19 1.11 -6.99
C ALA A 59 -2.02 2.29 -7.94
N ILE A 60 -2.39 2.09 -9.21
CA ILE A 60 -2.39 3.13 -10.23
C ILE A 60 -3.76 3.22 -10.87
N PHE A 61 -4.15 4.43 -11.24
CA PHE A 61 -5.36 4.70 -12.01
C PHE A 61 -5.14 5.87 -12.96
N GLY A 62 -6.03 6.04 -13.92
CA GLY A 62 -5.98 7.15 -14.87
C GLY A 62 -7.36 7.73 -15.10
N LEU A 63 -7.44 9.06 -15.10
CA LEU A 63 -8.66 9.81 -15.31
C LEU A 63 -8.50 10.79 -16.48
N THR A 64 -9.60 11.10 -17.15
CA THR A 64 -9.67 12.24 -18.08
C THR A 64 -9.62 13.56 -17.31
N THR A 65 -9.48 14.68 -18.02
CA THR A 65 -9.50 16.01 -17.39
C THR A 65 -10.80 16.26 -16.61
N ASP A 66 -11.95 15.94 -17.21
CA ASP A 66 -13.26 16.16 -16.57
C ASP A 66 -13.47 15.25 -15.35
N GLU A 67 -12.98 14.01 -15.45
CA GLU A 67 -13.02 13.07 -14.32
C GLU A 67 -12.10 13.51 -13.18
N TRP A 68 -10.92 14.07 -13.48
CA TRP A 68 -10.09 14.72 -12.48
C TRP A 68 -10.78 15.91 -11.82
N SER A 69 -11.51 16.73 -12.60
CA SER A 69 -12.34 17.81 -12.05
C SER A 69 -13.40 17.27 -11.10
N ASN A 70 -14.12 16.21 -11.46
CA ASN A 70 -15.12 15.58 -10.59
C ASN A 70 -14.48 15.00 -9.32
N PHE A 71 -13.35 14.32 -9.45
CA PHE A 71 -12.58 13.77 -8.33
C PHE A 71 -12.17 14.87 -7.36
N ASN A 72 -11.60 15.97 -7.87
CA ASN A 72 -11.15 17.09 -7.04
C ASN A 72 -12.32 17.82 -6.38
N ASN A 73 -13.42 18.03 -7.11
CA ASN A 73 -14.62 18.69 -6.59
C ASN A 73 -15.28 17.89 -5.46
N LEU A 74 -15.22 16.54 -5.51
CA LEU A 74 -15.73 15.72 -4.40
C LEU A 74 -15.04 16.07 -3.09
N TYR A 75 -13.72 16.25 -3.13
CA TYR A 75 -12.87 16.45 -1.95
C TYR A 75 -12.52 17.91 -1.66
N SER A 76 -13.10 18.87 -2.39
CA SER A 76 -12.89 20.30 -2.11
C SER A 76 -13.73 20.80 -0.93
N ASP A 77 -14.76 20.04 -0.53
CA ASP A 77 -15.58 20.32 0.65
C ASP A 77 -15.06 19.56 1.87
N ASP A 78 -14.90 20.27 2.99
CA ASP A 78 -14.46 19.69 4.26
C ASP A 78 -15.47 18.66 4.81
N GLU A 79 -16.75 18.78 4.48
CA GLU A 79 -17.78 17.79 4.87
C GLU A 79 -17.57 16.45 4.15
N ASN A 80 -16.89 16.45 3.01
CA ASN A 80 -16.70 15.27 2.16
C ASN A 80 -15.40 14.50 2.42
N LYS A 81 -14.61 14.87 3.44
CA LYS A 81 -13.29 14.25 3.72
C LYS A 81 -13.34 12.72 3.88
N ASN A 82 -14.47 12.17 4.32
CA ASN A 82 -14.68 10.74 4.57
C ASN A 82 -15.58 10.05 3.54
N VAL A 83 -15.99 10.74 2.47
CA VAL A 83 -16.91 10.20 1.47
C VAL A 83 -16.24 9.09 0.68
N ILE A 84 -17.04 8.06 0.36
CA ILE A 84 -16.62 6.96 -0.50
C ILE A 84 -16.85 7.38 -1.95
N LEU A 85 -15.79 7.37 -2.75
CA LEU A 85 -15.89 7.58 -4.19
C LEU A 85 -16.63 6.40 -4.83
N THR A 86 -17.68 6.71 -5.58
CA THR A 86 -18.53 5.74 -6.28
C THR A 86 -18.68 6.11 -7.76
N ASN A 87 -19.25 5.20 -8.54
CA ASN A 87 -19.59 5.44 -9.94
C ASN A 87 -20.64 6.55 -10.15
N ALA A 88 -21.39 6.94 -9.11
CA ALA A 88 -22.32 8.07 -9.18
C ALA A 88 -21.58 9.42 -9.35
N VAL A 89 -20.37 9.53 -8.81
CA VAL A 89 -19.51 10.71 -8.95
C VAL A 89 -18.68 10.63 -10.24
N LEU A 90 -18.17 9.44 -10.54
CA LEU A 90 -17.22 9.23 -11.64
C LEU A 90 -17.53 7.91 -12.35
N ASP A 91 -18.10 8.00 -13.56
CA ASP A 91 -18.53 6.84 -14.34
C ASP A 91 -17.64 6.63 -15.56
N ILE A 92 -16.55 5.89 -15.38
CA ILE A 92 -15.57 5.61 -16.42
C ILE A 92 -16.14 4.80 -17.61
N PHE A 93 -17.30 4.15 -17.44
CA PHE A 93 -17.92 3.36 -18.50
C PHE A 93 -18.62 4.23 -19.55
N LYS A 94 -18.80 5.52 -19.26
CA LYS A 94 -19.37 6.51 -20.21
C LYS A 94 -18.32 7.17 -21.12
N ARG A 95 -17.05 6.80 -21.00
CA ARG A 95 -15.97 7.37 -21.81
C ARG A 95 -16.16 7.04 -23.29
N THR A 96 -16.01 8.04 -24.16
CA THR A 96 -15.97 7.84 -25.62
C THR A 96 -14.58 7.39 -26.06
N PRO A 97 -14.41 6.46 -27.03
CA PRO A 97 -13.09 6.03 -27.50
C PRO A 97 -12.14 7.18 -27.85
N GLY A 98 -10.84 7.02 -27.57
CA GLY A 98 -9.81 8.00 -27.91
C GLY A 98 -9.53 9.08 -26.86
N TYR A 99 -10.05 8.94 -25.64
CA TYR A 99 -9.72 9.83 -24.53
C TYR A 99 -8.24 9.75 -24.14
N LYS A 100 -7.72 10.86 -23.61
CA LYS A 100 -6.40 10.93 -22.97
C LYS A 100 -6.56 10.77 -21.46
N LEU A 101 -5.82 9.84 -20.87
CA LEU A 101 -5.75 9.67 -19.43
C LEU A 101 -4.53 10.39 -18.85
N ILE A 102 -4.73 10.96 -17.66
CA ILE A 102 -3.69 11.48 -16.79
C ILE A 102 -3.62 10.52 -15.60
N GLY A 103 -2.49 9.83 -15.47
CA GLY A 103 -2.28 8.79 -14.46
C GLY A 103 -1.91 9.33 -13.09
N HIS A 104 -2.25 8.58 -12.05
CA HIS A 104 -1.83 8.83 -10.67
C HIS A 104 -1.50 7.52 -9.96
N ALA A 105 -0.60 7.58 -8.98
CA ALA A 105 -0.16 6.45 -8.18
C ALA A 105 -0.44 6.71 -6.70
N VAL A 106 -1.02 5.71 -6.04
CA VAL A 106 -1.43 5.73 -4.63
C VAL A 106 -1.07 4.39 -3.98
N VAL A 107 -1.29 4.25 -2.67
CA VAL A 107 -1.00 3.00 -1.96
C VAL A 107 -2.29 2.48 -1.32
N LEU A 108 -2.70 1.26 -1.66
CA LEU A 108 -3.77 0.56 -0.95
C LEU A 108 -3.26 0.20 0.45
N MET A 109 -4.00 0.59 1.48
CA MET A 109 -3.58 0.45 2.88
C MET A 109 -4.55 -0.40 3.72
N SER A 110 -5.83 -0.39 3.39
CA SER A 110 -6.86 -1.20 4.06
C SER A 110 -8.09 -1.37 3.18
N TYR A 111 -8.96 -2.29 3.58
CA TYR A 111 -10.25 -2.50 2.94
C TYR A 111 -11.26 -3.05 3.95
N ASN A 112 -12.54 -2.97 3.61
CA ASN A 112 -13.62 -3.72 4.25
C ASN A 112 -14.62 -4.17 3.16
N SER A 113 -15.81 -4.61 3.57
CA SER A 113 -16.87 -5.04 2.66
C SER A 113 -17.49 -3.91 1.82
N GLU A 114 -17.20 -2.65 2.13
CA GLU A 114 -17.87 -1.47 1.57
C GLU A 114 -16.92 -0.57 0.76
N TRP A 115 -15.62 -0.55 1.08
CA TRP A 115 -14.62 0.27 0.39
C TRP A 115 -13.19 -0.25 0.51
N LEU A 116 -12.36 0.26 -0.40
CA LEU A 116 -10.91 0.24 -0.39
C LEU A 116 -10.40 1.61 0.11
N SER A 117 -9.35 1.61 0.94
CA SER A 117 -8.74 2.84 1.47
C SER A 117 -7.33 3.02 0.93
N PHE A 118 -7.07 4.19 0.35
CA PHE A 118 -5.81 4.52 -0.31
C PHE A 118 -5.13 5.70 0.36
N MET A 119 -3.83 5.56 0.63
CA MET A 119 -2.97 6.67 1.02
C MET A 119 -2.51 7.42 -0.22
N ASN A 120 -2.68 8.74 -0.19
CA ASN A 120 -2.23 9.65 -1.22
C ASN A 120 -0.95 10.39 -0.78
N SER A 121 -0.29 11.05 -1.73
CA SER A 121 0.96 11.78 -1.51
C SER A 121 0.79 13.31 -1.42
N TRP A 122 -0.45 13.79 -1.21
CA TRP A 122 -0.78 15.23 -1.18
C TRP A 122 -0.79 15.84 0.23
N GLY A 123 -0.17 15.16 1.18
CA GLY A 123 -0.05 15.61 2.56
C GLY A 123 -1.22 15.18 3.43
N ARG A 124 -1.00 15.28 4.75
CA ARG A 124 -1.97 14.84 5.77
C ARG A 124 -3.23 15.70 5.81
N GLU A 125 -3.13 16.98 5.46
CA GLU A 125 -4.26 17.91 5.51
C GLU A 125 -5.29 17.64 4.40
N TRP A 126 -4.95 16.83 3.41
CA TRP A 126 -5.86 16.47 2.33
C TRP A 126 -6.79 15.34 2.77
N THR A 127 -8.11 15.56 2.67
CA THR A 127 -9.16 14.55 2.97
C THR A 127 -9.07 13.94 4.38
N ASP A 128 -9.21 12.62 4.51
CA ASP A 128 -9.14 11.88 5.77
C ASP A 128 -7.66 11.61 6.12
N SER A 129 -6.96 12.62 6.62
CA SER A 129 -5.56 12.51 7.04
C SER A 129 -4.59 12.05 5.93
N GLY A 130 -4.86 12.42 4.67
CA GLY A 130 -4.11 11.99 3.49
C GLY A 130 -4.65 10.73 2.81
N PHE A 131 -5.80 10.22 3.26
CA PHE A 131 -6.43 9.01 2.72
C PHE A 131 -7.76 9.31 2.04
N PHE A 132 -8.08 8.53 1.01
CA PHE A 132 -9.40 8.55 0.37
C PHE A 132 -9.94 7.14 0.20
N ARG A 133 -11.26 7.03 0.06
CA ARG A 133 -11.99 5.75 0.01
C ARG A 133 -12.64 5.60 -1.35
N VAL A 134 -12.61 4.38 -1.88
CA VAL A 134 -13.23 4.03 -3.17
C VAL A 134 -14.04 2.77 -2.97
N GLN A 135 -15.27 2.74 -3.49
CA GLN A 135 -16.17 1.62 -3.26
C GLN A 135 -15.58 0.26 -3.72
N ASN A 136 -14.95 0.24 -4.88
CA ASN A 136 -14.25 -0.92 -5.43
C ASN A 136 -13.25 -0.49 -6.52
N GLU A 137 -12.45 -1.44 -7.00
CA GLU A 137 -11.39 -1.19 -7.98
C GLU A 137 -11.91 -0.67 -9.33
N ARG A 138 -13.16 -0.99 -9.68
CA ARG A 138 -13.75 -0.63 -10.98
C ARG A 138 -14.13 0.83 -11.10
N VAL A 139 -14.35 1.52 -9.98
CA VAL A 139 -14.69 2.96 -9.98
C VAL A 139 -13.58 3.79 -10.67
N LEU A 140 -12.33 3.35 -10.54
CA LEU A 140 -11.17 4.05 -11.10
C LEU A 140 -10.38 3.22 -12.13
N ASP A 141 -10.86 2.04 -12.51
CA ASP A 141 -10.11 1.06 -13.33
C ASP A 141 -8.70 0.80 -12.78
N MET A 142 -8.64 0.47 -11.48
CA MET A 142 -7.36 0.37 -10.80
C MET A 142 -6.55 -0.84 -11.23
N LYS A 143 -5.23 -0.62 -11.33
CA LYS A 143 -4.25 -1.70 -11.42
C LYS A 143 -3.42 -1.73 -10.14
N PHE A 144 -3.14 -2.93 -9.65
CA PHE A 144 -2.39 -3.14 -8.42
C PHE A 144 -1.03 -3.72 -8.74
N ILE A 145 -0.01 -3.26 -8.03
CA ILE A 145 1.38 -3.69 -8.19
C ILE A 145 1.89 -4.08 -6.82
N ASP A 146 2.19 -5.36 -6.67
CA ASP A 146 2.88 -5.89 -5.50
C ASP A 146 4.37 -5.55 -5.59
N VAL A 147 4.95 -5.14 -4.47
CA VAL A 147 6.39 -4.88 -4.33
C VAL A 147 6.87 -5.70 -3.13
N PHE A 148 7.61 -6.76 -3.42
CA PHE A 148 7.88 -7.81 -2.43
C PHE A 148 9.32 -8.32 -2.52
N TRP A 149 9.69 -9.14 -1.55
CA TRP A 149 10.90 -9.94 -1.55
C TRP A 149 10.56 -11.31 -0.96
N THR A 150 11.39 -12.30 -1.27
CA THR A 150 11.30 -13.67 -0.79
C THR A 150 12.54 -14.02 0.02
N SER A 151 12.50 -15.12 0.76
CA SER A 151 13.69 -15.59 1.48
C SER A 151 14.90 -15.85 0.56
N GLU A 152 14.68 -16.04 -0.74
CA GLU A 152 15.75 -16.24 -1.72
C GLU A 152 16.47 -14.93 -2.07
N ASP A 153 15.78 -13.79 -1.96
CA ASP A 153 16.33 -12.45 -2.22
C ASP A 153 17.23 -11.93 -1.07
N LEU A 154 17.15 -12.57 0.11
CA LEU A 154 17.92 -12.18 1.28
C LEU A 154 19.35 -12.73 1.27
N LEU A 155 20.30 -11.87 1.65
CA LEU A 155 21.70 -12.25 1.90
C LEU A 155 21.79 -13.17 3.13
N SER A 156 22.81 -14.03 3.14
CA SER A 156 23.09 -14.92 4.29
C SER A 156 23.29 -14.14 5.60
N SER A 157 23.87 -12.94 5.53
CA SER A 157 24.05 -12.05 6.67
C SER A 157 22.73 -11.48 7.20
N GLU A 158 21.77 -11.18 6.33
CA GLU A 158 20.43 -10.71 6.70
C GLU A 158 19.62 -11.81 7.37
N LYS A 159 19.69 -13.03 6.82
CA LYS A 159 19.10 -14.23 7.43
C LYS A 159 19.67 -14.49 8.83
N ALA A 160 21.00 -14.41 8.96
CA ALA A 160 21.68 -14.60 10.25
C ALA A 160 21.31 -13.49 11.26
N TYR A 161 21.23 -12.24 10.81
CA TYR A 161 20.83 -11.11 11.65
C TYR A 161 19.39 -11.28 12.15
N TYR A 162 18.44 -11.62 11.26
CA TYR A 162 17.06 -11.89 11.65
C TYR A 162 16.98 -13.03 12.68
N LYS A 163 17.69 -14.15 12.45
CA LYS A 163 17.72 -15.26 13.40
C LYS A 163 18.24 -14.85 14.78
N LYS A 164 19.18 -13.91 14.84
CA LYS A 164 19.81 -13.47 16.09
C LYS A 164 19.05 -12.35 16.80
N HIS A 165 18.35 -11.49 16.07
CA HIS A 165 17.81 -10.22 16.58
C HIS A 165 16.30 -10.03 16.33
N GLY A 166 15.67 -10.91 15.55
CA GLY A 166 14.28 -10.76 15.11
C GLY A 166 13.28 -10.68 16.26
N ASP A 167 13.47 -11.50 17.32
CA ASP A 167 12.62 -11.49 18.51
C ASP A 167 12.69 -10.14 19.25
N THR A 168 13.89 -9.57 19.34
CA THR A 168 14.17 -8.31 20.02
C THR A 168 13.57 -7.14 19.25
N VAL A 169 13.72 -7.14 17.92
CA VAL A 169 13.10 -6.14 17.04
C VAL A 169 11.57 -6.24 17.10
N ALA A 170 11.02 -7.45 17.04
CA ALA A 170 9.58 -7.67 17.14
C ALA A 170 9.02 -7.15 18.47
N ARG A 171 9.67 -7.47 19.60
CA ARG A 171 9.29 -6.99 20.94
C ARG A 171 9.36 -5.46 21.03
N TRP A 172 10.41 -4.85 20.46
CA TRP A 172 10.53 -3.40 20.39
C TRP A 172 9.39 -2.76 19.58
N LEU A 173 9.06 -3.33 18.41
CA LEU A 173 7.95 -2.86 17.57
C LEU A 173 6.60 -2.97 18.29
N MET A 174 6.33 -4.11 18.93
CA MET A 174 5.10 -4.33 19.71
C MET A 174 4.95 -3.28 20.83
N ASN A 175 6.05 -2.92 21.50
CA ASN A 175 6.03 -1.90 22.54
C ASN A 175 5.87 -0.47 22.00
N LYS A 176 6.32 -0.18 20.77
CA LYS A 176 6.26 1.17 20.19
C LYS A 176 4.95 1.46 19.46
N LEU A 177 4.34 0.45 18.86
CA LEU A 177 3.19 0.62 17.98
C LEU A 177 1.89 0.30 18.72
N ILE A 178 1.18 1.36 19.16
CA ILE A 178 -0.07 1.27 19.93
C ILE A 178 -1.12 0.38 19.24
N GLY A 179 -1.19 0.42 17.90
CA GLY A 179 -2.12 -0.44 17.14
C GLY A 179 -1.82 -1.93 17.27
N ILE A 180 -0.56 -2.31 17.47
CA ILE A 180 -0.15 -3.71 17.70
C ILE A 180 -0.43 -4.13 19.14
N GLN A 181 -0.36 -3.20 20.09
CA GLN A 181 -0.58 -3.50 21.50
C GLN A 181 -1.98 -4.06 21.79
N LYS A 182 -2.95 -3.66 20.98
CA LYS A 182 -4.35 -4.10 21.08
C LYS A 182 -4.69 -5.22 20.10
N ALA A 183 -3.72 -5.70 19.32
CA ALA A 183 -3.95 -6.76 18.36
C ALA A 183 -4.13 -8.09 19.10
N GLU A 184 -5.18 -8.82 18.70
CA GLU A 184 -5.50 -10.14 19.20
C GLU A 184 -5.07 -11.19 18.18
N TYR A 185 -4.50 -12.30 18.65
CA TYR A 185 -4.20 -13.47 17.85
C TYR A 185 -5.06 -14.64 18.32
N LYS A 186 -5.80 -15.24 17.39
CA LYS A 186 -6.53 -16.47 17.64
C LYS A 186 -5.69 -17.67 17.22
N CYS A 187 -5.35 -18.53 18.16
CA CYS A 187 -4.62 -19.76 17.87
C CYS A 187 -5.44 -20.64 16.91
N PRO A 188 -4.92 -21.07 15.76
CA PRO A 188 -5.66 -21.90 14.83
C PRO A 188 -5.96 -23.31 15.38
N ILE A 189 -5.16 -23.76 16.36
CA ILE A 189 -5.29 -25.09 16.98
C ILE A 189 -6.24 -25.04 18.18
N SER A 190 -5.94 -24.23 19.18
CA SER A 190 -6.72 -24.19 20.43
C SER A 190 -7.92 -23.24 20.40
N GLN A 191 -7.98 -22.35 19.40
CA GLN A 191 -8.98 -21.28 19.27
C GLN A 191 -8.92 -20.21 20.36
N ASP A 192 -7.97 -20.31 21.30
CA ASP A 192 -7.74 -19.29 22.32
C ASP A 192 -7.29 -17.97 21.70
N ILE A 193 -7.72 -16.88 22.32
CA ILE A 193 -7.35 -15.52 21.94
C ILE A 193 -6.28 -15.04 22.92
N SER A 194 -5.13 -14.62 22.40
CA SER A 194 -4.05 -14.00 23.17
C SER A 194 -3.78 -12.61 22.60
N LEU A 195 -3.42 -11.65 23.45
CA LEU A 195 -2.90 -10.39 22.95
C LEU A 195 -1.52 -10.63 22.34
N VAL A 196 -1.22 -9.92 21.24
CA VAL A 196 0.08 -10.01 20.55
C VAL A 196 1.22 -9.59 21.48
N ILE A 197 0.97 -8.70 22.46
CA ILE A 197 1.95 -8.28 23.45
C ILE A 197 2.39 -9.39 24.42
N ASP A 198 1.58 -10.45 24.56
CA ASP A 198 1.90 -11.59 25.42
C ASP A 198 2.83 -12.59 24.72
N PHE A 199 3.19 -12.33 23.45
CA PHE A 199 4.09 -13.18 22.68
C PHE A 199 5.50 -13.19 23.26
N LYS A 200 5.92 -14.34 23.81
CA LYS A 200 7.25 -14.54 24.41
C LYS A 200 8.34 -14.95 23.41
N GLY A 201 8.08 -14.95 22.10
CA GLY A 201 9.08 -15.36 21.11
C GLY A 201 9.19 -16.88 20.90
N THR A 202 8.33 -17.68 21.53
CA THR A 202 8.34 -19.13 21.45
C THR A 202 7.03 -19.62 20.85
N LEU A 203 7.10 -20.15 19.62
CA LEU A 203 6.05 -20.98 19.07
C LEU A 203 6.27 -22.38 19.65
N HIS A 204 5.50 -22.74 20.68
CA HIS A 204 5.47 -24.12 21.14
C HIS A 204 4.91 -24.98 20.00
N LYS A 205 5.70 -25.98 19.59
CA LYS A 205 5.27 -27.01 18.64
C LYS A 205 4.26 -27.94 19.28
#